data_AF-A0A927JM71-F1
#
_entry.id   AF-A0A927JM71-F1
#
_cell.length_a   1.000
_cell.length_b   1.000
_cell.length_c   1.000
_cell.angle_alpha   90.00
_cell.angle_beta   90.00
_cell.angle_gamma   90.00
#
_symmetry.space_group_name_H-M   'P 1'
#
loop_
_entity.id
_entity.type
_entity.pdbx_description
1 polymer ?
#
loop_
_entity_poly.entity_id
_entity_poly.type
_entity_poly.pdbx_seq_one_letter_code
_entity_poly.pdbx_strand_id
1 'polypeptide(L)'
;GLCRVVFHSMVLQYLGAGQRAAIVAAIHRAGTRADPSRPLAWIGFEWTECRREVRLMLTCWPDGTTHHLATCHPYGQWIKWLHP
;
A
#
# COMPACT_ATOMS: atom_id res chain seq x y z
N GLY A 1 1.36 20.02 5.27
CA GLY A 1 1.74 18.70 5.80
C GLY A 1 3.08 18.31 5.22
N LEU A 2 3.90 17.59 5.98
CA LEU A 2 5.27 17.20 5.59
C LEU A 2 5.32 15.97 4.67
N CYS A 3 4.30 15.10 4.72
CA CYS A 3 4.16 13.94 3.84
C CYS A 3 2.69 13.71 3.55
N ARG A 4 2.36 13.32 2.31
CA ARG A 4 1.01 12.87 1.96
C ARG A 4 0.96 11.36 2.04
N VAL A 5 -0.10 10.83 2.65
CA VAL A 5 -0.32 9.38 2.76
C VAL A 5 -1.60 9.01 2.03
N VAL A 6 -1.51 8.00 1.15
CA VAL A 6 -2.68 7.26 0.66
C VAL A 6 -2.75 5.96 1.46
N PHE A 7 -3.86 5.74 2.15
CA PHE A 7 -4.08 4.53 2.94
C PHE A 7 -5.33 3.81 2.44
N HIS A 8 -5.25 2.49 2.34
CA HIS A 8 -6.45 1.65 2.19
C HIS A 8 -6.27 0.29 2.84
N SER A 9 -7.39 -0.29 3.23
CA SER A 9 -7.45 -1.60 3.86
C SER A 9 -8.63 -2.39 3.32
N MET A 10 -8.38 -3.64 2.93
CA MET A 10 -9.38 -4.60 2.45
C MET A 10 -10.24 -4.14 1.27
N VAL A 11 -10.00 -2.95 0.71
CA VAL A 11 -10.90 -2.33 -0.26
C VAL A 11 -10.70 -2.95 -1.63
N LEU A 12 -9.46 -3.36 -1.96
CA LEU A 12 -9.16 -3.83 -3.30
C LEU A 12 -10.01 -5.04 -3.60
N GLN A 13 -10.24 -5.94 -2.64
CA GLN A 13 -11.00 -7.18 -2.84
C GLN A 13 -12.41 -7.00 -3.44
N TYR A 14 -13.01 -5.81 -3.28
CA TYR A 14 -14.34 -5.46 -3.80
C TYR A 14 -14.31 -4.84 -5.20
N LEU A 15 -13.12 -4.51 -5.70
CA LEU A 15 -12.93 -3.89 -7.00
C LEU A 15 -12.65 -4.94 -8.08
N GLY A 16 -13.18 -4.69 -9.28
CA GLY A 16 -12.80 -5.44 -10.48
C GLY A 16 -11.35 -5.14 -10.90
N ALA A 17 -10.76 -5.99 -11.75
CA ALA A 17 -9.37 -5.86 -12.18
C ALA A 17 -9.05 -4.48 -12.78
N GLY A 18 -9.93 -3.95 -13.63
CA GLY A 18 -9.76 -2.63 -14.26
C GLY A 18 -9.76 -1.47 -13.25
N GLN A 19 -10.63 -1.53 -12.24
CA GLN A 19 -10.68 -0.51 -11.18
C GLN A 19 -9.42 -0.55 -10.30
N ARG A 20 -8.96 -1.76 -9.94
CA ARG A 20 -7.69 -1.92 -9.20
C ARG A 20 -6.53 -1.33 -9.98
N ALA A 21 -6.40 -1.69 -11.26
CA ALA A 21 -5.33 -1.18 -12.13
C ALA A 21 -5.39 0.35 -12.24
N ALA A 22 -6.58 0.94 -12.35
CA ALA A 22 -6.76 2.38 -12.41
C ALA A 22 -6.29 3.10 -11.13
N ILE A 23 -6.64 2.56 -9.95
CA ILE A 23 -6.20 3.11 -8.65
C ILE A 23 -4.68 3.01 -8.52
N VAL A 24 -4.12 1.83 -8.76
CA VAL A 24 -2.66 1.58 -8.69
C VAL A 24 -1.92 2.54 -9.61
N ALA A 25 -2.36 2.66 -10.87
CA ALA A 25 -1.77 3.58 -11.83
C ALA A 25 -1.89 5.06 -11.41
N ALA A 26 -3.00 5.47 -10.79
CA ALA A 26 -3.16 6.83 -10.29
C ALA A 26 -2.19 7.15 -9.15
N ILE A 27 -1.99 6.21 -8.22
CA ILE A 27 -1.04 6.35 -7.11
C ILE A 27 0.39 6.41 -7.64
N HIS A 28 0.79 5.50 -8.54
CA HIS A 28 2.11 5.52 -9.17
C HIS A 28 2.38 6.84 -9.89
N ARG A 29 1.43 7.33 -10.70
CA ARG A 29 1.56 8.65 -11.35
C ARG A 29 1.72 9.79 -10.34
N ALA A 30 1.09 9.71 -9.17
CA ALA A 30 1.30 10.69 -8.12
C ALA A 30 2.71 10.58 -7.52
N GLY A 31 3.20 9.36 -7.32
CA GLY A 31 4.55 9.08 -6.85
C GLY A 31 5.65 9.62 -7.76
N THR A 32 5.48 9.59 -9.09
CA THR A 32 6.47 10.16 -10.03
C THR A 32 6.61 11.68 -9.93
N ARG A 33 5.71 12.37 -9.22
CA ARG A 33 5.77 13.82 -8.96
C ARG A 33 6.21 14.14 -7.54
N ALA A 34 6.44 13.13 -6.70
CA ALA A 34 6.91 13.35 -5.35
C ALA A 34 8.42 13.65 -5.35
N ASP A 35 8.84 14.45 -4.39
CA ASP A 35 10.22 14.87 -4.18
C ASP A 35 10.48 14.95 -2.65
N PRO A 36 11.74 15.14 -2.20
CA PRO A 36 12.04 15.19 -0.77
C PRO A 36 11.29 16.27 0.03
N SER A 37 10.84 17.36 -0.61
CA SER A 37 10.02 18.41 0.01
C SER A 37 8.52 18.08 0.04
N ARG A 38 8.08 17.17 -0.83
CA ARG A 38 6.68 16.73 -0.99
C ARG A 38 6.58 15.21 -1.16
N PRO A 39 7.00 14.42 -0.15
CA PRO A 39 6.98 12.96 -0.25
C PRO A 39 5.56 12.41 -0.28
N LEU A 40 5.43 11.24 -0.89
CA LEU A 40 4.22 10.44 -0.92
C LEU A 40 4.51 9.08 -0.28
N ALA A 41 3.65 8.65 0.63
CA ALA A 41 3.60 7.30 1.13
C ALA A 41 2.29 6.64 0.71
N TRP A 42 2.35 5.37 0.34
CA TRP A 42 1.19 4.55 0.06
C TRP A 42 1.21 3.32 0.96
N ILE A 43 0.18 3.18 1.78
CA ILE A 43 0.02 2.07 2.72
C ILE A 43 -1.19 1.23 2.29
N GLY A 44 -0.97 -0.06 2.08
CA GLY A 44 -2.01 -1.03 1.76
C GLY A 44 -2.04 -2.17 2.78
N PHE A 45 -3.21 -2.40 3.38
CA PHE A 45 -3.50 -3.60 4.18
C PHE A 45 -4.48 -4.47 3.39
N GLU A 46 -3.95 -5.37 2.56
CA GLU A 46 -4.76 -6.06 1.55
C GLU A 46 -4.41 -7.54 1.46
N TRP A 47 -5.37 -8.32 0.96
CA TRP A 47 -5.09 -9.66 0.48
C TRP A 47 -4.06 -9.61 -0.65
N THR A 48 -3.15 -10.59 -0.67
CA THR A 48 -2.39 -10.91 -1.87
C THR A 48 -3.32 -11.26 -3.02
N GLU A 49 -2.84 -11.11 -4.26
CA GLU A 49 -3.65 -11.40 -5.45
C GLU A 49 -4.18 -12.85 -5.46
N CYS A 50 -3.38 -13.81 -4.99
CA CYS A 50 -3.79 -15.20 -4.82
C CYS A 50 -4.62 -15.48 -3.54
N ARG A 51 -4.94 -14.45 -2.74
CA ARG A 51 -5.72 -14.51 -1.48
C ARG A 51 -5.21 -15.53 -0.46
N ARG A 52 -3.89 -15.71 -0.38
CA ARG A 52 -3.26 -16.60 0.60
C ARG A 52 -2.90 -15.91 1.91
N GLU A 53 -2.60 -14.62 1.83
CA GLU A 53 -2.09 -13.84 2.96
C GLU A 53 -2.66 -12.42 2.91
N VAL A 54 -2.77 -11.79 4.07
CA VAL A 54 -3.01 -10.34 4.17
C VAL A 54 -1.70 -9.69 4.56
N ARG A 55 -1.29 -8.68 3.78
CA ARG A 55 -0.02 -8.00 3.97
C ARG A 55 -0.22 -6.53 4.22
N LEU A 56 0.57 -5.99 5.14
CA LEU A 56 0.77 -4.56 5.31
C LEU A 56 1.99 -4.14 4.49
N MET A 57 1.74 -3.39 3.42
CA MET A 57 2.76 -2.91 2.49
C MET A 57 2.87 -1.39 2.58
N LEU A 58 4.08 -0.86 2.47
CA LEU A 58 4.38 0.57 2.38
C LEU A 58 5.23 0.83 1.14
N THR A 59 4.77 1.71 0.24
CA THR A 59 5.61 2.28 -0.81
C THR A 59 5.90 3.74 -0.49
N CYS A 60 7.18 4.13 -0.50
CA CYS A 60 7.63 5.50 -0.30
C CYS A 60 8.10 6.09 -1.63
N TRP A 61 7.87 7.38 -1.83
CA TRP A 61 8.47 8.18 -2.91
C TRP A 61 9.19 9.40 -2.32
N PRO A 62 10.27 9.89 -2.94
CA PRO A 62 10.62 9.75 -4.38
C PRO A 62 11.32 8.46 -4.81
N ASP A 63 11.90 7.69 -3.90
CA ASP A 63 12.68 6.49 -4.22
C ASP A 63 11.86 5.33 -4.81
N GLY A 64 10.56 5.30 -4.54
CA GLY A 64 9.66 4.25 -5.03
C GLY A 64 9.81 2.93 -4.28
N THR A 65 10.52 2.93 -3.14
CA THR A 65 10.86 1.72 -2.41
C THR A 65 9.62 1.14 -1.74
N THR A 66 9.42 -0.17 -1.89
CA THR A 66 8.30 -0.89 -1.28
C THR A 66 8.80 -1.83 -0.18
N HIS A 67 8.18 -1.72 0.99
CA HIS A 67 8.47 -2.50 2.19
C HIS A 67 7.28 -3.39 2.54
N HIS A 68 7.54 -4.66 2.82
CA HIS A 68 6.57 -5.57 3.43
C HIS A 68 6.72 -5.47 4.95
N LEU A 69 5.86 -4.67 5.58
CA LEU A 69 5.99 -4.36 7.01
C LEU A 69 5.50 -5.51 7.90
N ALA A 70 4.39 -6.15 7.52
CA ALA A 70 3.81 -7.23 8.29
C ALA A 70 2.95 -8.17 7.45
N THR A 71 2.86 -9.41 7.89
CA THR A 71 1.76 -10.32 7.50
C THR A 71 0.74 -10.34 8.63
N CYS A 72 -0.55 -10.34 8.31
CA CYS A 72 -1.60 -10.06 9.28
C CYS A 72 -2.76 -11.06 9.20
N HIS A 73 -3.50 -11.20 10.30
CA HIS A 73 -4.83 -11.77 10.26
C HIS A 73 -5.78 -10.81 9.51
N PRO A 74 -6.68 -11.30 8.63
CA PRO A 74 -7.59 -10.44 7.86
C PRO A 74 -8.48 -9.55 8.72
N TYR A 75 -8.79 -10.00 9.94
CA TYR A 75 -9.67 -9.29 10.88
C TYR A 75 -8.93 -8.79 12.13
N GLY A 76 -7.60 -8.65 12.06
CA GLY A 76 -6.82 -7.98 13.11
C GLY A 76 -6.56 -8.79 14.39
N GLN A 77 -6.80 -10.11 14.38
CA GLN A 77 -6.51 -10.97 15.54
C GLN A 77 -5.01 -11.06 15.86
N TRP A 78 -4.16 -11.00 14.84
CA TRP A 78 -2.71 -10.99 15.00
C TRP A 78 -2.03 -10.20 13.89
N ILE A 79 -0.84 -9.69 14.21
CA ILE A 79 0.07 -9.02 13.28
C ILE A 79 1.46 -9.62 13.50
N LYS A 80 2.06 -10.13 12.43
CA LYS A 80 3.43 -10.62 12.40
C LYS A 80 4.30 -9.59 11.68
N TRP A 81 4.93 -8.71 12.46
CA TRP A 81 5.87 -7.70 11.97
C TRP A 81 7.14 -8.34 11.41
N LEU A 82 7.66 -7.80 10.30
CA LEU A 82 8.83 -8.32 9.58
C LEU A 82 10.05 -7.41 9.68
N HIS A 83 9.86 -6.16 10.07
CA HIS A 83 10.91 -5.19 10.33
C HIS A 83 10.69 -4.58 11.73
N PRO A 84 11.74 -4.31 12.50
CA PRO A 84 11.65 -3.57 13.75
C PRO A 84 11.19 -2.13 13.55
#